data_AF-A0A2W4S083-F1
#
_entry.id   AF-A0A2W4S083-F1
#
_cell.length_a   1.000
_cell.length_b   1.000
_cell.length_c   1.000
_cell.angle_alpha   90.00
_cell.angle_beta   90.00
_cell.angle_gamma   90.00
#
_symmetry.space_group_name_H-M   'P 1'
#
loop_
_entity.id
_entity.type
_entity.pdbx_description
1 polymer ?
#
loop_
_entity_poly.entity_id
_entity_poly.type
_entity_poly.pdbx_seq_one_letter_code
_entity_poly.pdbx_strand_id
1 'polypeptide(L)'
;MMEILEEVLRSIAVYSVPFGIVCYLVKILIVHFLDKDISAYRKSLENDAASFKQSLENTANLELEKYKSQLDKERLRLQISYGGIFEKQANAILEISKALKDLEYSAIKFINSDPNKADESSQLFFQSWTVTNESYSNNRILLPEQLDTDLHKFILDYLMSIHHYTNAKEDLKHISKIPSVSDEELDWIREQKNTAKAMIDSDIPKLKESIISYMRKTLGVVH
;
A
#
# COMPACT_ATOMS: atom_id res chain seq x y z
N MET A 1 -86.93 2.59 -77.02
CA MET A 1 -85.83 3.37 -76.42
C MET A 1 -85.82 3.25 -74.90
N MET A 2 -86.98 3.26 -74.23
CA MET A 2 -87.08 3.11 -72.76
C MET A 2 -86.79 1.67 -72.26
N GLU A 3 -87.23 0.62 -72.99
CA GLU A 3 -86.94 -0.79 -72.63
C GLU A 3 -85.44 -1.13 -72.67
N ILE A 4 -84.71 -0.68 -73.69
CA ILE A 4 -83.26 -0.96 -73.83
C ILE A 4 -82.48 -0.32 -72.66
N LEU A 5 -82.91 0.86 -72.19
CA LEU A 5 -82.29 1.54 -71.07
C LEU A 5 -82.50 0.78 -69.75
N GLU A 6 -83.71 0.25 -69.52
CA GLU A 6 -84.03 -0.60 -68.37
C GLU A 6 -83.24 -1.90 -68.38
N GLU A 7 -83.11 -2.53 -69.54
CA GLU A 7 -82.38 -3.79 -69.69
C GLU A 7 -80.87 -3.62 -69.46
N VAL A 8 -80.30 -2.51 -69.92
CA VAL A 8 -78.91 -2.12 -69.64
C VAL A 8 -78.70 -1.78 -68.17
N LEU A 9 -79.59 -1.01 -67.54
CA LEU A 9 -79.53 -0.70 -66.10
C LEU A 9 -79.65 -1.96 -65.24
N ARG A 10 -80.53 -2.89 -65.61
CA ARG A 10 -80.71 -4.15 -64.91
C ARG A 10 -79.50 -5.05 -65.06
N SER A 11 -78.90 -5.11 -66.25
CA SER A 11 -77.64 -5.82 -66.50
C SER A 11 -76.50 -5.23 -65.66
N ILE A 12 -76.32 -3.91 -65.68
CA ILE A 12 -75.30 -3.23 -64.86
C ILE A 12 -75.53 -3.48 -63.36
N ALA A 13 -76.77 -3.42 -62.86
CA ALA A 13 -77.08 -3.70 -61.47
C ALA A 13 -76.82 -5.17 -61.09
N VAL A 14 -77.21 -6.12 -61.95
CA VAL A 14 -77.03 -7.57 -61.71
C VAL A 14 -75.56 -7.97 -61.74
N TYR A 15 -74.71 -7.32 -62.54
CA TYR A 15 -73.28 -7.61 -62.58
C TYR A 15 -72.45 -6.79 -61.57
N SER A 16 -72.85 -5.57 -61.22
CA SER A 16 -72.11 -4.71 -60.29
C SER A 16 -72.16 -5.17 -58.83
N VAL A 17 -73.30 -5.68 -58.36
CA VAL A 17 -73.45 -6.21 -56.99
C VAL A 17 -72.54 -7.41 -56.71
N PRO A 18 -72.56 -8.50 -57.51
CA PRO A 18 -71.66 -9.63 -57.30
C PRO A 18 -70.19 -9.25 -57.54
N PHE A 19 -69.90 -8.34 -58.48
CA PHE A 19 -68.54 -7.83 -58.67
C PHE A 19 -68.05 -7.07 -57.42
N GLY A 20 -68.90 -6.26 -56.79
CA GLY A 20 -68.60 -5.60 -55.52
C GLY A 20 -68.33 -6.58 -54.38
N ILE A 21 -69.11 -7.67 -54.29
CA ILE A 21 -68.89 -8.75 -53.31
C ILE A 21 -67.56 -9.45 -53.56
N VAL A 22 -67.23 -9.78 -54.81
CA VAL A 22 -65.96 -10.40 -55.18
C VAL A 22 -64.78 -9.48 -54.85
N CYS A 23 -64.85 -8.20 -55.20
CA CYS A 23 -63.82 -7.22 -54.84
C CYS A 23 -63.64 -7.09 -53.32
N TYR A 24 -64.74 -7.13 -52.55
CA TYR A 24 -64.68 -7.08 -51.09
C TYR A 24 -64.02 -8.34 -50.50
N LEU A 25 -64.37 -9.52 -51.00
CA LEU A 25 -63.75 -10.79 -50.58
C LEU A 25 -62.26 -10.85 -50.93
N VAL A 26 -61.87 -10.42 -52.13
CA VAL A 26 -60.47 -10.33 -52.54
C VAL A 26 -59.71 -9.35 -51.66
N LYS A 27 -60.30 -8.19 -51.34
CA LYS A 27 -59.71 -7.22 -50.41
C LYS A 27 -59.49 -7.84 -49.02
N ILE A 28 -60.47 -8.55 -48.47
CA ILE A 28 -60.32 -9.24 -47.17
C ILE A 28 -59.19 -10.25 -47.21
N LEU A 29 -59.11 -11.08 -48.26
CA LEU A 29 -58.05 -12.07 -48.41
C LEU A 29 -56.66 -11.43 -48.46
N ILE A 30 -56.51 -10.35 -49.23
CA ILE A 30 -55.26 -9.59 -49.34
C ILE A 30 -54.88 -8.98 -47.99
N VAL A 31 -55.82 -8.32 -47.32
CA VAL A 31 -55.58 -7.71 -45.99
C VAL A 31 -55.20 -8.77 -44.96
N HIS A 32 -55.88 -9.92 -44.96
CA HIS A 32 -55.58 -11.01 -44.02
C HIS A 32 -54.19 -11.62 -44.25
N PHE A 33 -53.79 -11.82 -45.51
CA PHE A 33 -52.45 -12.29 -45.84
C PHE A 33 -51.37 -11.27 -45.45
N LEU A 34 -51.60 -9.99 -45.74
CA LEU A 34 -50.69 -8.91 -45.35
C LEU A 34 -50.56 -8.81 -43.84
N ASP A 35 -51.66 -8.86 -43.08
CA ASP A 35 -51.64 -8.83 -41.62
C ASP A 35 -50.88 -10.03 -41.04
N LYS A 36 -51.06 -11.23 -41.64
CA LYS A 36 -50.33 -12.43 -41.24
C LYS A 36 -48.82 -12.26 -41.45
N ASP A 37 -48.40 -11.80 -42.62
CA ASP A 37 -46.97 -11.61 -42.92
C ASP A 37 -46.36 -10.49 -42.05
N ILE A 38 -47.08 -9.39 -41.83
CA ILE A 38 -46.66 -8.31 -40.94
C ILE A 38 -46.52 -8.83 -39.50
N SER A 39 -47.46 -9.65 -39.03
CA SER A 39 -47.39 -10.23 -37.68
C SER A 39 -46.22 -11.20 -37.51
N ALA A 40 -45.95 -12.02 -38.52
CA ALA A 40 -44.82 -12.94 -38.54
C ALA A 40 -43.49 -12.18 -38.55
N TYR A 41 -43.39 -11.12 -39.36
CA TYR A 41 -42.20 -10.28 -39.43
C TYR A 41 -41.95 -9.52 -38.11
N ARG A 42 -42.99 -8.95 -37.50
CA ARG A 42 -42.89 -8.30 -36.17
C ARG A 42 -42.39 -9.27 -35.11
N LYS A 43 -42.90 -10.51 -35.11
CA LYS A 43 -42.49 -11.54 -34.15
C LYS A 43 -41.04 -11.97 -34.36
N SER A 44 -40.58 -12.05 -35.61
CA SER A 44 -39.15 -12.30 -35.92
C SER A 44 -38.29 -11.16 -35.39
N LEU A 45 -38.67 -9.91 -35.65
CA LEU A 45 -37.94 -8.73 -35.19
C LEU A 45 -37.85 -8.66 -33.66
N GLU A 46 -38.91 -9.03 -32.96
CA GLU A 46 -38.94 -9.07 -31.49
C GLU A 46 -38.01 -10.17 -30.95
N ASN A 47 -38.00 -11.35 -31.57
CA ASN A 47 -37.08 -12.43 -31.21
C ASN A 47 -35.61 -12.05 -31.50
N ASP A 48 -35.34 -11.41 -32.63
CA ASP A 48 -34.00 -10.95 -33.00
C ASP A 48 -33.51 -9.86 -32.05
N ALA A 49 -34.38 -8.91 -31.68
CA ALA A 49 -34.07 -7.89 -30.68
C ALA A 49 -33.81 -8.50 -29.30
N ALA A 50 -34.61 -9.49 -28.88
CA ALA A 50 -34.43 -10.18 -27.60
C ALA A 50 -33.12 -10.99 -27.57
N SER A 51 -32.82 -11.73 -28.63
CA SER A 51 -31.57 -12.50 -28.73
C SER A 51 -30.34 -11.60 -28.79
N PHE A 52 -30.41 -10.48 -29.50
CA PHE A 52 -29.34 -9.49 -29.55
C PHE A 52 -29.10 -8.86 -28.17
N LYS A 53 -30.17 -8.47 -27.46
CA LYS A 53 -30.08 -7.94 -26.09
C LYS A 53 -29.43 -8.95 -25.14
N GLN A 54 -29.85 -10.21 -25.20
CA GLN A 54 -29.28 -11.28 -24.38
C GLN A 54 -27.80 -11.52 -24.69
N SER A 55 -27.41 -11.48 -25.98
CA SER A 55 -26.01 -11.58 -26.38
C SER A 55 -25.18 -10.45 -25.80
N LEU A 56 -25.68 -9.21 -25.88
CA LEU A 56 -25.03 -8.02 -25.33
C LEU A 56 -24.86 -8.10 -23.81
N GLU A 57 -25.90 -8.51 -23.09
CA GLU A 57 -25.85 -8.71 -21.64
C GLU A 57 -24.84 -9.79 -21.26
N ASN A 58 -24.79 -10.91 -21.99
CA ASN A 58 -23.81 -11.96 -21.76
C ASN A 58 -22.37 -11.49 -22.01
N THR A 59 -22.12 -10.75 -23.10
CA THR A 59 -20.80 -10.19 -23.38
C THR A 59 -20.38 -9.19 -22.31
N ALA A 60 -21.28 -8.29 -21.91
CA ALA A 60 -21.01 -7.32 -20.86
C ALA A 60 -20.71 -8.01 -19.51
N ASN A 61 -21.46 -9.05 -19.15
CA ASN A 61 -21.22 -9.83 -17.93
C ASN A 61 -19.87 -10.55 -17.97
N LEU A 62 -19.52 -11.18 -19.10
CA LEU A 62 -18.23 -11.83 -19.28
C LEU A 62 -17.06 -10.84 -19.17
N GLU A 63 -17.19 -9.66 -19.77
CA GLU A 63 -16.17 -8.61 -19.63
C GLU A 63 -16.07 -8.13 -18.18
N LEU A 64 -17.20 -7.91 -17.51
CA LEU A 64 -17.23 -7.54 -16.09
C LEU A 64 -16.57 -8.58 -15.20
N GLU A 65 -16.85 -9.87 -15.40
CA GLU A 65 -16.21 -10.96 -14.66
C GLU A 65 -14.70 -11.01 -14.93
N LYS A 66 -14.29 -10.79 -16.18
CA LYS A 66 -12.87 -10.73 -16.55
C LYS A 66 -12.17 -9.55 -15.85
N TYR A 67 -12.77 -8.37 -15.84
CA TYR A 67 -12.24 -7.20 -15.13
C TYR A 67 -12.17 -7.43 -13.63
N LYS A 68 -13.22 -7.97 -13.00
CA LYS A 68 -13.22 -8.33 -11.58
C LYS A 68 -12.11 -9.31 -11.25
N SER A 69 -11.95 -10.36 -12.06
CA SER A 69 -10.90 -11.36 -11.87
C SER A 69 -9.48 -10.76 -12.01
N GLN A 70 -9.27 -9.85 -12.96
CA GLN A 70 -8.00 -9.15 -13.12
C GLN A 70 -7.71 -8.23 -11.91
N LEU A 71 -8.72 -7.48 -11.46
CA LEU A 71 -8.61 -6.60 -10.31
C LEU A 71 -8.25 -7.38 -9.03
N ASP A 72 -8.89 -8.52 -8.79
CA ASP A 72 -8.60 -9.36 -7.62
C ASP A 72 -7.19 -9.96 -7.68
N LYS A 73 -6.72 -10.36 -8.88
CA LYS A 73 -5.33 -10.82 -9.07
C LYS A 73 -4.33 -9.71 -8.78
N GLU A 74 -4.56 -8.50 -9.26
CA GLU A 74 -3.70 -7.36 -8.98
C GLU A 74 -3.72 -7.00 -7.49
N ARG A 75 -4.90 -6.98 -6.87
CA ARG A 75 -5.04 -6.76 -5.43
C ARG A 75 -4.25 -7.79 -4.62
N LEU A 76 -4.37 -9.07 -4.94
CA LEU A 76 -3.62 -10.14 -4.27
C LEU A 76 -2.11 -9.99 -4.49
N ARG A 77 -1.69 -9.69 -5.72
CA ARG A 77 -0.28 -9.43 -6.04
C ARG A 77 0.27 -8.28 -5.20
N LEU A 78 -0.45 -7.17 -5.15
CA LEU A 78 -0.09 -6.00 -4.34
C LEU A 78 -0.05 -6.38 -2.86
N GLN A 79 -1.04 -7.10 -2.35
CA GLN A 79 -1.05 -7.55 -0.96
C GLN A 79 0.15 -8.45 -0.62
N ILE A 80 0.53 -9.35 -1.52
CA ILE A 80 1.71 -10.21 -1.35
C ILE A 80 3.00 -9.38 -1.42
N SER A 81 3.12 -8.52 -2.43
CA SER A 81 4.32 -7.67 -2.62
C SER A 81 4.50 -6.68 -1.48
N TYR A 82 3.45 -5.96 -1.10
CA TYR A 82 3.48 -5.00 0.01
C TYR A 82 3.56 -5.71 1.36
N GLY A 83 2.89 -6.85 1.55
CA GLY A 83 2.99 -7.65 2.77
C GLY A 83 4.42 -8.08 3.07
N GLY A 84 5.14 -8.59 2.06
CA GLY A 84 6.55 -8.98 2.21
C GLY A 84 7.48 -7.79 2.43
N ILE A 85 7.17 -6.60 1.88
CA ILE A 85 7.93 -5.39 2.14
C ILE A 85 7.72 -4.92 3.59
N PHE A 86 6.48 -4.83 4.05
CA PHE A 86 6.18 -4.42 5.43
C PHE A 86 6.77 -5.37 6.47
N GLU A 87 6.75 -6.68 6.21
CA GLU A 87 7.41 -7.67 7.07
C GLU A 87 8.93 -7.43 7.14
N LYS A 88 9.59 -7.20 6.00
CA LYS A 88 11.02 -6.87 5.96
C LYS A 88 11.34 -5.57 6.69
N GLN A 89 10.50 -4.55 6.53
CA GLN A 89 10.65 -3.28 7.25
C GLN A 89 10.49 -3.46 8.77
N ALA A 90 9.47 -4.21 9.20
CA ALA A 90 9.26 -4.50 10.62
C ALA A 90 10.45 -5.27 11.21
N ASN A 91 10.96 -6.28 10.50
CA ASN A 91 12.12 -7.04 10.93
C ASN A 91 13.38 -6.18 11.03
N ALA A 92 13.62 -5.31 10.04
CA ALA A 92 14.72 -4.34 10.06
C ALA A 92 14.65 -3.41 11.28
N ILE A 93 13.47 -2.85 11.56
CA ILE A 93 13.26 -1.96 12.69
C ILE A 93 13.45 -2.70 14.03
N LEU A 94 12.97 -3.95 14.14
CA LEU A 94 13.17 -4.79 15.32
C LEU A 94 14.65 -5.12 15.56
N GLU A 95 15.40 -5.41 14.50
CA GLU A 95 16.83 -5.72 14.58
C GLU A 95 17.62 -4.52 15.11
N ILE A 96 17.39 -3.34 14.54
CA ILE A 96 18.01 -2.08 15.00
C ILE A 96 17.59 -1.76 16.43
N SER A 97 16.31 -1.93 16.78
CA SER A 97 15.82 -1.70 18.14
C SER A 97 16.52 -2.59 19.16
N LYS A 98 16.80 -3.85 18.81
CA LYS A 98 17.53 -4.78 19.68
C LYS A 98 18.99 -4.35 19.82
N ALA A 99 19.65 -4.02 18.71
CA ALA A 99 21.04 -3.57 18.72
C ALA A 99 21.23 -2.29 19.56
N LEU A 100 20.31 -1.32 19.43
CA LEU A 100 20.31 -0.10 20.24
C LEU A 100 20.16 -0.38 21.75
N LYS A 101 19.33 -1.35 22.12
CA LYS A 101 19.17 -1.75 23.52
C LYS A 101 20.46 -2.38 24.08
N ASP A 102 21.11 -3.22 23.29
CA ASP A 102 22.37 -3.84 23.68
C ASP A 102 23.49 -2.79 23.79
N LEU A 103 23.51 -1.81 22.88
CA LEU A 103 24.41 -0.65 22.91
C LEU A 103 24.20 0.23 24.14
N GLU A 104 22.96 0.55 24.49
CA GLU A 104 22.64 1.32 25.71
C GLU A 104 23.20 0.63 26.95
N TYR A 105 22.95 -0.67 27.08
CA TYR A 105 23.42 -1.45 28.23
C TYR A 105 24.95 -1.47 28.31
N SER A 106 25.63 -1.76 27.20
CA SER A 106 27.10 -1.82 27.18
C SER A 106 27.73 -0.45 27.39
N ALA A 107 27.12 0.62 26.89
CA ALA A 107 27.59 1.99 27.10
C ALA A 107 27.44 2.45 28.54
N ILE A 108 26.32 2.15 29.22
CA ILE A 108 26.16 2.41 30.65
C ILE A 108 27.25 1.69 31.45
N LYS A 109 27.54 0.42 31.10
CA LYS A 109 28.61 -0.36 31.75
C LYS A 109 29.99 0.26 31.50
N PHE A 110 30.25 0.76 30.30
CA PHE A 110 31.52 1.39 29.92
C PHE A 110 31.76 2.75 30.60
N ILE A 111 30.72 3.60 30.69
CA ILE A 111 30.82 4.91 31.35
C ILE A 111 31.04 4.77 32.86
N ASN A 112 30.44 3.75 33.47
CA ASN A 112 30.55 3.51 34.91
C ASN A 112 31.73 2.61 35.31
N SER A 113 32.50 2.07 34.35
CA SER A 113 33.63 1.21 34.66
C SER A 113 34.83 1.98 35.18
N ASP A 114 35.56 1.35 36.10
CA ASP A 114 36.79 1.87 36.68
C ASP A 114 37.86 2.03 35.57
N PRO A 115 38.38 3.25 35.33
CA PRO A 115 39.43 3.53 34.34
C PRO A 115 40.71 2.71 34.54
N ASN A 116 40.95 2.21 35.75
CA ASN A 116 42.15 1.46 36.12
C ASN A 116 42.00 -0.07 36.01
N LYS A 117 40.80 -0.57 35.70
CA LYS A 117 40.55 -2.03 35.56
C LYS A 117 40.47 -2.44 34.09
N ALA A 118 40.85 -3.69 33.83
CA ALA A 118 40.95 -4.26 32.49
C ALA A 118 39.63 -4.20 31.68
N ASP A 119 39.82 -4.16 30.37
CA ASP A 119 39.04 -3.43 29.38
C ASP A 119 37.77 -4.15 28.86
N GLU A 120 37.24 -5.11 29.62
CA GLU A 120 36.10 -5.95 29.18
C GLU A 120 34.86 -5.11 28.85
N SER A 121 34.60 -4.06 29.63
CA SER A 121 33.50 -3.12 29.38
C SER A 121 33.65 -2.31 28.10
N SER A 122 34.89 -1.97 27.72
CA SER A 122 35.21 -1.25 26.50
C SER A 122 35.05 -2.15 25.29
N GLN A 123 35.58 -3.38 25.37
CA GLN A 123 35.42 -4.38 24.33
C GLN A 123 33.95 -4.70 24.06
N LEU A 124 33.15 -4.91 25.11
CA LEU A 124 31.70 -5.11 24.99
C LEU A 124 31.00 -3.91 24.33
N PHE A 125 31.38 -2.70 24.70
CA PHE A 125 30.84 -1.48 24.09
C PHE A 125 31.16 -1.41 22.60
N PHE A 126 32.43 -1.54 22.19
CA PHE A 126 32.83 -1.46 20.79
C PHE A 126 32.23 -2.59 19.95
N GLN A 127 32.01 -3.77 20.55
CA GLN A 127 31.30 -4.85 19.91
C GLN A 127 29.82 -4.48 19.67
N SER A 128 29.10 -4.02 20.69
CA SER A 128 27.71 -3.57 20.53
C SER A 128 27.58 -2.40 19.55
N TRP A 129 28.55 -1.50 19.54
CA TRP A 129 28.61 -0.39 18.60
C TRP A 129 28.74 -0.86 17.16
N THR A 130 29.69 -1.77 16.90
CA THR A 130 29.88 -2.38 15.57
C THR A 130 28.60 -3.06 15.10
N VAL A 131 27.97 -3.88 15.95
CA VAL A 131 26.71 -4.55 15.63
C VAL A 131 25.58 -3.56 15.33
N THR A 132 25.50 -2.46 16.08
CA THR A 132 24.49 -1.42 15.84
C THR A 132 24.69 -0.73 14.51
N ASN A 133 25.94 -0.37 14.19
CA ASN A 133 26.26 0.30 12.93
C ASN A 133 26.09 -0.63 11.71
N GLU A 134 26.44 -1.91 11.84
CA GLU A 134 26.20 -2.93 10.83
C GLU A 134 24.70 -3.14 10.62
N SER A 135 23.92 -3.29 11.69
CA SER A 135 22.47 -3.49 11.61
C SER A 135 21.78 -2.28 10.95
N TYR A 136 22.19 -1.05 11.30
CA TYR A 136 21.71 0.15 10.63
C TYR A 136 22.10 0.18 9.14
N SER A 137 23.38 -0.04 8.82
CA SER A 137 23.88 0.05 7.44
C SER A 137 23.22 -0.99 6.52
N ASN A 138 23.05 -2.22 7.01
CA ASN A 138 22.45 -3.32 6.25
C ASN A 138 20.96 -3.10 5.99
N ASN A 139 20.27 -2.45 6.93
CA ASN A 139 18.82 -2.28 6.87
C ASN A 139 18.38 -0.88 6.43
N ARG A 140 19.31 0.04 6.19
CA ARG A 140 19.06 1.46 5.89
C ARG A 140 17.99 1.68 4.81
N ILE A 141 18.07 0.92 3.72
CA ILE A 141 17.14 1.03 2.57
C ILE A 141 15.69 0.67 2.93
N LEU A 142 15.48 -0.06 4.01
CA LEU A 142 14.17 -0.50 4.48
C LEU A 142 13.56 0.50 5.48
N LEU A 143 14.33 1.49 5.94
CA LEU A 143 13.88 2.43 6.96
C LEU A 143 13.05 3.57 6.36
N PRO A 144 12.00 4.04 7.07
CA PRO A 144 11.37 5.32 6.78
C PRO A 144 12.39 6.46 6.84
N GLU A 145 12.28 7.43 5.94
CA GLU A 145 13.23 8.53 5.76
C GLU A 145 13.52 9.33 7.05
N GLN A 146 12.49 9.62 7.85
CA GLN A 146 12.66 10.30 9.13
C GLN A 146 13.46 9.45 10.12
N LEU A 147 13.17 8.15 10.19
CA LEU A 147 13.85 7.24 11.11
C LEU A 147 15.32 7.03 10.67
N ASP A 148 15.58 6.94 9.36
CA ASP A 148 16.93 6.96 8.79
C ASP A 148 17.69 8.22 9.23
N THR A 149 17.06 9.38 9.09
CA THR A 149 17.66 10.68 9.47
C THR A 149 17.99 10.74 10.96
N ASP A 150 17.04 10.34 11.82
CA ASP A 150 17.20 10.35 13.27
C ASP A 150 18.32 9.37 13.71
N LEU A 151 18.35 8.15 13.14
CA LEU A 151 19.37 7.14 13.40
C LEU A 151 20.75 7.59 12.92
N HIS A 152 20.83 8.15 11.71
CA HIS A 152 22.09 8.63 11.15
C HIS A 152 22.70 9.72 12.03
N LYS A 153 21.88 10.69 12.43
CA LYS A 153 22.30 11.77 13.32
C LYS A 153 22.78 11.22 14.66
N PHE A 154 22.00 10.33 15.27
CA PHE A 154 22.38 9.67 16.52
C PHE A 154 23.73 8.96 16.39
N ILE A 155 23.94 8.17 15.33
CA ILE A 155 25.21 7.44 15.13
C ILE A 155 26.39 8.40 15.05
N LEU A 156 26.28 9.52 14.34
CA LEU A 156 27.36 10.51 14.22
C LEU A 156 27.64 11.21 15.56
N ASP A 157 26.59 11.74 16.21
CA ASP A 157 26.71 12.50 17.45
C ASP A 157 27.22 11.61 18.61
N TYR A 158 26.77 10.36 18.65
CA TYR A 158 27.15 9.38 19.65
C TYR A 158 28.59 8.91 19.49
N LEU A 159 29.05 8.68 18.25
CA LEU A 159 30.44 8.32 17.97
C LEU A 159 31.40 9.41 18.44
N MET A 160 31.10 10.68 18.13
CA MET A 160 31.91 11.82 18.56
C MET A 160 32.00 11.90 20.09
N SER A 161 30.85 11.80 20.77
CA SER A 161 30.79 11.95 22.24
C SER A 161 31.50 10.83 22.98
N ILE A 162 31.35 9.58 22.54
CA ILE A 162 32.06 8.46 23.14
C ILE A 162 33.56 8.50 22.82
N HIS A 163 33.95 8.94 21.61
CA HIS A 163 35.36 9.12 21.27
C HIS A 163 36.03 10.14 22.20
N HIS A 164 35.39 11.29 22.43
CA HIS A 164 35.89 12.30 23.37
C HIS A 164 36.00 11.76 24.80
N TYR A 165 34.99 11.03 25.29
CA TYR A 165 35.05 10.41 26.61
C TYR A 165 36.13 9.32 26.71
N THR A 166 36.33 8.53 25.66
CA THR A 166 37.36 7.48 25.64
C THR A 166 38.75 8.09 25.74
N ASN A 167 39.02 9.15 24.99
CA ASN A 167 40.29 9.88 25.08
C ASN A 167 40.48 10.48 26.50
N ALA A 168 39.45 11.13 27.04
CA ALA A 168 39.47 11.68 28.40
C ALA A 168 39.69 10.61 29.49
N LYS A 169 39.18 9.39 29.28
CA LYS A 169 39.35 8.25 30.18
C LYS A 169 40.79 7.71 30.16
N GLU A 170 41.42 7.65 28.99
CA GLU A 170 42.85 7.31 28.88
C GLU A 170 43.74 8.40 29.51
N ASP A 171 43.43 9.68 29.27
CA ASP A 171 44.13 10.79 29.93
C ASP A 171 44.04 10.65 31.46
N LEU A 172 42.86 10.33 32.01
CA LEU A 172 42.68 10.11 33.45
C LEU A 172 43.54 8.95 34.00
N LYS A 173 43.76 7.89 33.23
CA LYS A 173 44.62 6.75 33.58
C LYS A 173 46.10 7.12 33.57
N HIS A 174 46.50 8.07 32.74
CA HIS A 174 47.85 8.63 32.73
C HIS A 174 48.05 9.62 33.88
N ILE A 175 47.08 10.52 34.08
CA ILE A 175 47.09 11.61 35.05
C ILE A 175 46.97 11.10 36.50
N SER A 176 46.19 10.04 36.76
CA SER A 176 46.08 9.41 38.09
C SER A 176 47.39 8.82 38.64
N LYS A 177 48.44 8.75 37.81
CA LYS A 177 49.80 8.34 38.21
C LYS A 177 50.69 9.53 38.57
N ILE A 178 50.22 10.76 38.41
CA ILE A 178 50.95 12.01 38.63
C ILE A 178 50.43 12.67 39.93
N PRO A 179 51.30 13.05 40.89
CA PRO A 179 50.88 13.58 42.20
C PRO A 179 50.21 14.97 42.18
N SER A 180 50.31 15.71 41.07
CA SER A 180 49.89 17.11 40.95
C SER A 180 49.13 17.30 39.65
N VAL A 181 47.83 17.03 39.69
CA VAL A 181 46.89 17.19 38.58
C VAL A 181 46.17 18.53 38.77
N SER A 182 45.94 19.28 37.70
CA SER A 182 45.17 20.52 37.78
C SER A 182 43.68 20.22 37.96
N ASP A 183 42.99 20.99 38.80
CA ASP A 183 41.53 20.89 38.97
C ASP A 183 40.78 21.11 37.63
N GLU A 184 41.33 21.94 36.73
CA GLU A 184 40.77 22.18 35.39
C GLU A 184 40.75 20.92 34.50
N GLU A 185 41.80 20.08 34.58
CA GLU A 185 41.87 18.84 33.79
C GLU A 185 40.85 17.81 34.29
N LEU A 186 40.65 17.73 35.61
CA LEU A 186 39.64 16.85 36.21
C LEU A 186 38.22 17.29 35.88
N ASP A 187 37.96 18.60 35.85
CA ASP A 187 36.65 19.14 35.49
C ASP A 187 36.33 18.93 34.01
N TRP A 188 37.31 19.07 33.11
CA TRP A 188 37.12 18.73 31.69
C TRP A 188 36.77 17.25 31.49
N ILE A 189 37.43 16.32 32.19
CA ILE A 189 37.13 14.87 32.09
C ILE A 189 35.71 14.57 32.62
N ARG A 190 35.30 15.23 33.72
CA ARG A 190 33.93 15.11 34.25
C ARG A 190 32.89 15.63 33.27
N GLU A 191 33.18 16.74 32.58
CA GLU A 191 32.32 17.30 31.55
C GLU A 191 32.12 16.32 30.39
N GLN A 192 33.19 15.73 29.86
CA GLN A 192 33.09 14.72 28.79
C GLN A 192 32.28 13.49 29.23
N LYS A 193 32.48 13.02 30.47
CA LYS A 193 31.68 11.93 31.04
C LYS A 193 30.20 12.28 31.13
N ASN A 194 29.88 13.49 31.59
CA ASN A 194 28.51 13.96 31.73
C ASN A 194 27.82 14.12 30.36
N THR A 195 28.54 14.61 29.35
CA THR A 195 28.04 14.72 27.97
C THR A 195 27.73 13.35 27.37
N ALA A 196 28.65 12.39 27.47
CA ALA A 196 28.43 11.03 27.00
C ALA A 196 27.25 10.36 27.74
N LYS A 197 27.13 10.57 29.05
CA LYS A 197 26.01 10.05 29.85
C LYS A 197 24.67 10.71 29.47
N ALA A 198 24.65 12.03 29.26
CA ALA A 198 23.43 12.75 28.87
C ALA A 198 22.87 12.24 27.54
N MET A 199 23.72 11.88 26.57
CA MET A 199 23.28 11.27 25.31
C MET A 199 22.62 9.90 25.53
N ILE A 200 23.18 9.05 26.40
CA ILE A 200 22.55 7.77 26.75
C ILE A 200 21.19 8.00 27.42
N ASP A 201 21.13 8.92 28.38
CA ASP A 201 19.94 9.14 29.20
C ASP A 201 18.82 9.90 28.44
N SER A 202 19.16 10.69 27.41
CA SER A 202 18.19 11.49 26.63
C SER A 202 17.90 10.90 25.25
N ASP A 203 18.93 10.59 24.47
CA ASP A 203 18.78 10.45 23.02
C ASP A 203 18.43 9.01 22.63
N ILE A 204 18.97 8.01 23.33
CA ILE A 204 18.56 6.60 23.16
C ILE A 204 17.07 6.41 23.48
N PRO A 205 16.51 6.93 24.60
CA PRO A 205 15.07 6.87 24.85
C PRO A 205 14.22 7.56 23.78
N LYS A 206 14.62 8.76 23.31
CA LYS A 206 13.90 9.46 22.23
C LYS A 206 13.88 8.64 20.94
N LEU A 207 15.00 8.02 20.60
CA LEU A 207 15.14 7.18 19.42
C LEU A 207 14.28 5.92 19.53
N LYS A 208 14.23 5.29 20.71
CA LYS A 208 13.32 4.17 20.99
C LYS A 208 11.86 4.56 20.87
N GLU A 209 11.46 5.72 21.40
CA GLU A 209 10.09 6.24 21.24
C GLU A 209 9.76 6.52 19.77
N SER A 210 10.70 7.08 19.00
CA SER A 210 10.54 7.26 17.55
C SER A 210 10.31 5.91 16.85
N ILE A 211 11.14 4.91 17.15
CA ILE A 211 11.01 3.54 16.63
C ILE A 211 9.64 2.92 16.99
N ILE A 212 9.22 3.03 18.26
CA ILE A 212 7.95 2.49 18.73
C ILE A 212 6.77 3.19 18.05
N SER A 213 6.83 4.52 17.93
CA SER A 213 5.82 5.32 17.24
C SER A 213 5.68 4.91 15.78
N TYR A 214 6.81 4.76 15.06
CA TYR A 214 6.82 4.27 13.68
C TYR A 214 6.23 2.86 13.56
N MET A 215 6.64 1.93 14.43
CA MET A 215 6.08 0.57 14.44
C MET A 215 4.57 0.57 14.67
N ARG A 216 4.08 1.36 15.64
CA ARG A 216 2.64 1.47 15.92
C ARG A 216 1.86 2.08 14.76
N LYS A 217 2.44 3.07 14.07
CA LYS A 217 1.85 3.67 12.86
C LYS A 217 1.80 2.65 11.72
N THR A 218 2.88 1.92 11.47
CA THR A 218 2.95 0.86 10.44
C THR A 218 1.96 -0.28 10.71
N LEU A 219 1.75 -0.63 11.98
CA LEU A 219 0.78 -1.63 12.40
C LEU A 219 -0.68 -1.12 12.43
N GLY A 220 -0.93 0.16 12.16
CA GLY A 220 -2.28 0.75 12.18
C GLY A 220 -2.90 0.90 13.57
N VAL A 221 -2.08 0.97 14.62
CA VAL A 221 -2.53 1.05 16.03
C VAL A 221 -2.81 2.50 16.47
N VAL A 222 -2.25 3.50 15.78
CA VAL A 222 -2.42 4.92 16.09
C VAL A 222 -2.95 5.63 14.84
N HIS A 223 -4.16 6.21 14.96
CA HIS A 223 -4.76 7.13 13.99
C HIS A 223 -4.34 8.57 14.27
#